data_AF-A0A9E2QGZ8-F1
#
_entry.id   AF-A0A9E2QGZ8-F1
#
_cell.length_a   1.000
_cell.length_b   1.000
_cell.length_c   1.000
_cell.angle_alpha   90.00
_cell.angle_beta   90.00
_cell.angle_gamma   90.00
#
_symmetry.space_group_name_H-M   'P 1'
#
loop_
_entity.id
_entity.type
_entity.pdbx_description
1 polymer ?
#
loop_
_entity_poly.entity_id
_entity_poly.type
_entity_poly.pdbx_seq_one_letter_code
_entity_poly.pdbx_strand_id
1 'polypeptide(L)' 'EVNDNYQIIAEDGQIYEVADTDKGNEVIFQNIGKIVKVSGTIKEGDEGEKIITVTSYEVEDIE' A
#
# COMPACT_ATOMS: atom_id res chain seq x y z
N GLU A 1 4.54 0.31 -5.86
CA GLU A 1 5.73 -0.07 -5.09
C GLU A 1 5.48 0.07 -3.60
N VAL A 2 5.88 -0.90 -2.79
CA VAL A 2 5.91 -0.77 -1.32
C VAL A 2 7.24 -0.15 -0.90
N ASN A 3 7.21 0.97 -0.18
CA ASN A 3 8.43 1.64 0.30
C ASN A 3 8.66 1.42 1.82
N ASP A 4 9.80 1.92 2.33
CA ASP A 4 10.19 1.81 3.74
C ASP A 4 9.41 2.73 4.71
N ASN A 5 8.48 3.54 4.20
CA ASN A 5 7.69 4.51 4.97
C ASN A 5 6.26 4.02 5.25
N TYR A 6 5.99 2.72 5.14
CA TYR A 6 4.64 2.15 5.29
C TYR A 6 3.65 2.66 4.22
N GLN A 7 4.14 2.94 3.02
CA GLN A 7 3.34 3.48 1.92
C GLN A 7 3.37 2.59 0.68
N ILE A 8 2.33 2.74 -0.12
CA ILE A 8 2.26 2.24 -1.49
C ILE A 8 2.34 3.44 -2.44
N ILE A 9 3.35 3.46 -3.30
CA ILE A 9 3.49 4.42 -4.40
C ILE A 9 2.84 3.79 -5.64
N ALA A 10 1.76 4.40 -6.13
CA ALA A 10 1.08 3.99 -7.35
C ALA A 10 1.84 4.44 -8.61
N GLU A 11 1.47 3.89 -9.77
CA GLU A 11 2.14 4.18 -11.05
C GLU A 11 2.07 5.67 -11.46
N ASP A 12 1.00 6.36 -11.05
CA ASP A 12 0.80 7.80 -11.28
C ASP A 12 1.55 8.68 -10.26
N GLY A 13 2.31 8.08 -9.34
CA GLY A 13 3.02 8.76 -8.26
C GLY A 13 2.15 9.08 -7.04
N GLN A 14 0.86 8.70 -7.03
CA GLN A 14 0.03 8.86 -5.84
C GLN A 14 0.56 7.99 -4.70
N ILE A 15 0.74 8.62 -3.55
CA ILE A 15 1.15 7.95 -2.31
C ILE A 15 -0.10 7.59 -1.52
N TYR A 16 -0.15 6.33 -1.07
CA TYR A 16 -1.14 5.84 -0.12
C TYR A 16 -0.46 5.37 1.16
N GLU A 17 -0.88 5.89 2.30
CA GLU A 17 -0.49 5.34 3.59
C GLU A 17 -1.27 4.06 3.86
N VAL A 18 -0.59 3.00 4.31
CA VAL A 18 -1.25 1.73 4.60
C VAL A 18 -1.78 1.76 6.02
N ALA A 19 -3.08 1.51 6.18
CA ALA A 19 -3.70 1.43 7.50
C ALA A 19 -3.12 0.27 8.32
N ASP A 20 -2.85 0.53 9.60
CA ASP A 20 -2.39 -0.47 10.56
C ASP A 20 -3.46 -1.55 10.79
N THR A 21 -3.32 -2.64 10.04
CA THR A 21 -4.20 -3.82 10.02
C THR A 21 -3.34 -5.04 9.73
N ASP A 22 -3.80 -6.23 10.10
CA ASP A 22 -3.04 -7.46 9.84
C ASP A 22 -2.62 -7.58 8.37
N LYS A 23 -3.54 -7.30 7.44
CA LYS A 23 -3.26 -7.37 5.99
C LYS A 23 -2.39 -6.22 5.49
N GLY A 24 -2.57 -5.01 6.04
CA GLY A 24 -1.70 -3.87 5.73
C GLY A 24 -0.25 -4.14 6.16
N ASN A 25 -0.06 -4.64 7.37
CA ASN A 25 1.23 -5.02 7.92
C ASN A 25 1.87 -6.16 7.10
N GLU A 26 1.09 -7.16 6.69
CA GLU A 26 1.55 -8.22 5.80
C GLU A 26 2.09 -7.67 4.46
N VAL A 27 1.33 -6.77 3.82
CA VAL A 27 1.76 -6.11 2.57
C VAL A 27 3.08 -5.37 2.78
N ILE A 28 3.16 -4.52 3.80
CA ILE A 28 4.33 -3.69 4.03
C ILE A 28 5.55 -4.55 4.33
N PHE A 29 5.49 -5.41 5.35
CA PHE A 29 6.68 -6.08 5.86
C PHE A 29 7.23 -7.19 4.96
N GLN A 30 6.40 -7.77 4.07
CA GLN A 30 6.84 -8.88 3.22
C GLN A 30 7.20 -8.46 1.79
N ASN A 31 6.91 -7.20 1.41
CA ASN A 31 6.98 -6.77 0.01
C ASN A 31 7.68 -5.43 -0.20
N ILE A 32 8.46 -4.94 0.77
CA ILE A 32 9.33 -3.76 0.59
C ILE A 32 10.14 -3.89 -0.72
N GLY A 33 10.11 -2.84 -1.53
CA GLY A 33 10.76 -2.75 -2.84
C GLY A 33 10.07 -3.51 -3.97
N LYS A 34 8.95 -4.20 -3.71
CA LYS A 34 8.19 -4.93 -4.73
C LYS A 34 7.04 -4.11 -5.29
N ILE A 35 6.64 -4.43 -6.51
CA ILE A 35 5.38 -3.97 -7.10
C ILE A 35 4.28 -4.91 -6.65
N VAL A 36 3.18 -4.32 -6.17
CA VAL A 36 2.01 -5.05 -5.70
C VAL A 36 0.77 -4.41 -6.29
N LYS A 37 -0.20 -5.25 -6.64
CA LYS A 37 -1.56 -4.82 -6.94
C LYS A 37 -2.40 -4.95 -5.68
N VAL A 38 -2.97 -3.85 -5.21
CA VAL A 38 -3.71 -3.79 -3.95
C VAL A 38 -5.18 -3.48 -4.19
N SER A 39 -6.06 -4.22 -3.51
CA SER A 39 -7.47 -3.91 -3.38
C SER A 39 -7.76 -3.49 -1.95
N GLY A 40 -8.61 -2.48 -1.79
CA GLY A 40 -8.93 -1.93 -0.48
C GLY A 40 -9.92 -0.78 -0.55
N THR A 41 -10.12 -0.14 0.59
CA THR A 41 -10.90 1.11 0.67
C THR A 41 -9.98 2.26 0.99
N ILE A 42 -10.17 3.39 0.31
CA ILE A 42 -9.42 4.62 0.53
C ILE A 42 -10.25 5.56 1.39
N LYS A 43 -9.59 6.19 2.36
CA LYS A 43 -10.14 7.32 3.14
C LYS A 43 -9.15 8.47 3.08
N GLU A 44 -9.66 9.69 3.15
CA GLU A 44 -8.83 10.87 3.36
C GLU A 44 -8.59 11.07 4.86
N GLY A 45 -7.33 11.31 5.22
CA GLY A 45 -6.90 11.71 6.55
C GLY A 45 -7.16 13.20 6.81
N ASP A 46 -6.92 13.62 8.05
CA ASP A 46 -7.23 14.98 8.50
C ASP A 46 -6.35 16.05 7.81
N GLU A 47 -5.16 15.70 7.32
CA GLU A 47 -4.27 16.61 6.58
C GLU A 47 -4.30 16.34 5.05
N GLY A 48 -5.27 15.55 4.59
CA GLY A 48 -5.47 15.23 3.17
C GLY A 48 -4.68 14.01 2.68
N GLU A 49 -4.08 13.23 3.58
CA GLU A 49 -3.41 11.99 3.24
C GLU A 49 -4.41 10.96 2.72
N LYS A 50 -4.01 10.10 1.78
CA LYS A 50 -4.85 8.98 1.35
C LYS A 50 -4.44 7.73 2.10
N ILE A 51 -5.32 7.24 2.96
CA ILE A 51 -5.09 6.04 3.76
C ILE A 51 -5.83 4.88 3.10
N ILE A 52 -5.11 3.81 2.75
CA ILE A 52 -5.69 2.57 2.20
C ILE A 52 -5.81 1.50 3.28
N THR A 53 -7.03 1.02 3.49
CA THR A 53 -7.28 -0.22 4.24
C THR A 53 -7.26 -1.39 3.26
N VAL A 54 -6.19 -2.19 3.32
CA VAL A 54 -5.96 -3.33 2.43
C VAL A 54 -6.92 -4.47 2.75
N THR A 55 -7.59 -4.99 1.72
CA THR A 55 -8.40 -6.22 1.81
C THR A 55 -7.72 -7.41 1.13
N SER A 56 -7.01 -7.18 0.03
CA SER A 56 -6.21 -8.19 -0.67
C SER A 56 -5.07 -7.57 -1.44
N TYR A 57 -4.05 -8.35 -1.74
CA TYR A 57 -2.96 -7.94 -2.63
C TYR A 57 -2.42 -9.12 -3.44
N GLU A 58 -1.78 -8.80 -4.55
CA GLU A 58 -1.00 -9.72 -5.38
C GLU A 58 0.37 -9.08 -5.61
N VAL A 59 1.44 -9.87 -5.49
CA VAL A 59 2.79 -9.41 -5.86
C VAL A 59 2.90 -9.54 -7.38
N GLU A 60 3.27 -8.46 -8.04
CA GLU A 60 3.61 -8.53 -9.46
C GLU A 60 5.07 -8.95 -9.57
N ASP A 61 5.30 -10.23 -9.85
CA ASP A 61 6.61 -10.72 -10.26
C ASP A 61 6.90 -10.14 -11.64
N ILE A 62 7.89 -9.24 -11.70
CA ILE A 62 8.46 -8.77 -12.96
C ILE A 62 9.62 -9.73 -13.27
N GLU A 63 9.39 -10.70 -14.15
CA GLU A 63 10.44 -11.56 -14.74
C GLU A 63 11.47 -10.75 -15.56
#